data_AF-A0A1R3JTM1-F1
#
_entry.id   AF-A0A1R3JTM1-F1
#
_cell.length_a   1.000
_cell.length_b   1.000
_cell.length_c   1.000
_cell.angle_alpha   90.00
_cell.angle_beta   90.00
_cell.angle_gamma   90.00
#
_symmetry.space_group_name_H-M   'P 1'
#
loop_
_entity.id
_entity.type
_entity.pdbx_description
1 polymer ?
#
loop_
_entity_poly.entity_id
_entity_poly.type
_entity_poly.pdbx_seq_one_letter_code
_entity_poly.pdbx_strand_id
1 'polypeptide(L)'
;MDLKSNHTAPVLADPAPISKSRLGVHSGLLPYSPPGAVFSPNLFLTVPRKKTGILDDVRASSWLDAMKSSSPPHKKTREFNNEFASADTDVAYRTWMVKYPSALTSFEQISNYAKGKRIALFLDYDGTLSPIVDNPDFAFMSNDMRAVVEKVAKYFPTAIISGRSRDKVYEFVGLTDLYYAGSHGMDIMGPVRQFSDDHPNCIRSTDKQGKEVNLFQPASEFLPMIDEVYKSLVNSTKDIKGATVENNKFCVSVHYRNVDEKNWTTVAQCVDDVIKNYPRLRLTHGRKVLEVRPVINWDKGKAVTFLLESLGLSNCDDVLPIYVGDDRTDEDAFKVLREGNRGYGILVSSMPKESNAFFSLRDPQEVMEFLKSLVAWKKKMSAL
;
A
#
# COMPACT_ATOMS: atom_id res chain seq x y z
N MET A 1 11.47 -63.86 -30.64
CA MET A 1 11.54 -64.37 -29.26
C MET A 1 11.20 -63.18 -28.37
N ASP A 2 9.95 -62.81 -28.19
CA ASP A 2 8.91 -63.46 -27.36
C ASP A 2 9.41 -63.87 -25.97
N LEU A 3 9.00 -63.14 -24.93
CA LEU A 3 8.01 -63.64 -23.95
C LEU A 3 7.60 -62.56 -22.93
N LYS A 4 6.27 -62.51 -22.73
CA LYS A 4 5.49 -61.68 -21.81
C LYS A 4 5.56 -62.19 -20.35
N SER A 5 5.17 -61.34 -19.40
CA SER A 5 4.25 -61.78 -18.34
C SER A 5 3.30 -60.65 -17.90
N ASN A 6 2.03 -61.03 -17.77
CA ASN A 6 0.87 -60.27 -17.27
C ASN A 6 0.69 -60.48 -15.75
N HIS A 7 -0.20 -59.66 -15.15
CA HIS A 7 -1.26 -59.99 -14.15
C HIS A 7 -1.35 -58.94 -13.01
N THR A 8 -2.37 -58.06 -12.99
CA THR A 8 -3.75 -58.14 -12.40
C THR A 8 -3.86 -57.86 -10.88
N ALA A 9 -4.84 -57.00 -10.54
CA ALA A 9 -5.25 -56.43 -9.24
C ALA A 9 -5.86 -57.44 -8.22
N PRO A 10 -6.25 -57.04 -6.98
CA PRO A 10 -7.64 -56.55 -6.75
C PRO A 10 -7.89 -55.56 -5.57
N VAL A 11 -9.16 -55.12 -5.48
CA VAL A 11 -9.87 -54.29 -4.48
C VAL A 11 -10.39 -55.14 -3.29
N LEU A 12 -10.61 -54.55 -2.09
CA LEU A 12 -11.60 -54.87 -1.02
C LEU A 12 -11.32 -53.94 0.20
N ALA A 13 -12.18 -53.01 0.63
CA ALA A 13 -13.45 -53.08 1.40
C ALA A 13 -13.29 -52.74 2.93
N ASP A 14 -14.21 -51.89 3.41
CA ASP A 14 -14.43 -51.30 4.77
C ASP A 14 -14.81 -52.34 5.87
N PRO A 15 -14.70 -52.03 7.19
CA PRO A 15 -15.92 -51.63 7.95
C PRO A 15 -15.73 -50.72 9.19
N ALA A 16 -16.81 -50.04 9.61
CA ALA A 16 -16.98 -49.28 10.87
C ALA A 16 -17.13 -50.17 12.14
N PRO A 17 -17.03 -49.62 13.38
CA PRO A 17 -18.21 -49.56 14.27
C PRO A 17 -18.25 -48.33 15.25
N ILE A 18 -19.40 -47.65 15.50
CA ILE A 18 -20.50 -47.82 16.49
C ILE A 18 -20.36 -47.09 17.87
N SER A 19 -21.30 -46.16 18.07
CA SER A 19 -22.10 -45.77 19.28
C SER A 19 -21.57 -44.88 20.43
N LYS A 20 -22.29 -43.73 20.65
CA LYS A 20 -23.19 -43.32 21.76
C LYS A 20 -22.50 -42.99 23.10
N SER A 21 -22.69 -41.81 23.71
CA SER A 21 -23.95 -41.31 24.30
C SER A 21 -23.75 -39.85 24.83
N ARG A 22 -24.69 -38.93 24.56
CA ARG A 22 -25.78 -38.39 25.42
C ARG A 22 -25.39 -37.25 26.39
N LEU A 23 -25.92 -36.06 26.09
CA LEU A 23 -26.71 -35.10 26.90
C LEU A 23 -26.76 -33.80 26.04
N GLY A 24 -27.85 -33.39 25.38
CA GLY A 24 -29.15 -32.95 25.92
C GLY A 24 -28.97 -31.60 26.63
N VAL A 25 -29.54 -30.45 26.26
CA VAL A 25 -30.92 -30.15 25.82
C VAL A 25 -31.02 -28.77 25.10
N HIS A 26 -31.93 -28.73 24.12
CA HIS A 26 -32.65 -27.68 23.36
C HIS A 26 -32.79 -26.25 23.96
N SER A 27 -32.62 -25.20 23.15
CA SER A 27 -33.60 -24.48 22.28
C SER A 27 -34.48 -23.45 23.00
N GLY A 28 -34.42 -22.21 22.52
CA GLY A 28 -35.38 -21.14 22.79
C GLY A 28 -35.43 -20.20 21.59
N LEU A 29 -36.52 -20.28 20.83
CA LEU A 29 -36.88 -19.40 19.72
C LEU A 29 -37.51 -18.08 20.24
N LEU A 30 -37.51 -17.08 19.33
CA LEU A 30 -38.38 -15.89 19.18
C LEU A 30 -37.91 -14.55 19.80
N PRO A 31 -38.37 -13.38 19.27
CA PRO A 31 -39.10 -13.13 18.02
C PRO A 31 -38.54 -11.97 17.14
N TYR A 32 -39.04 -11.96 15.90
CA TYR A 32 -39.08 -10.84 14.96
C TYR A 32 -39.80 -9.60 15.53
N SER A 33 -39.40 -8.39 15.13
CA SER A 33 -40.17 -7.14 15.24
C SER A 33 -39.79 -6.16 14.11
N PRO A 34 -40.70 -5.24 13.70
CA PRO A 34 -40.92 -4.79 12.31
C PRO A 34 -40.20 -3.47 11.92
N PRO A 35 -40.30 -2.99 10.65
CA PRO A 35 -39.58 -1.81 10.19
C PRO A 35 -40.36 -0.51 10.47
N GLY A 36 -39.66 0.53 10.93
CA GLY A 36 -40.20 1.89 11.00
C GLY A 36 -39.69 2.70 12.18
N ALA A 37 -38.60 3.44 11.98
CA ALA A 37 -38.33 4.64 12.77
C ALA A 37 -37.59 5.66 11.90
N VAL A 38 -38.29 6.75 11.61
CA VAL A 38 -37.84 7.93 10.89
C VAL A 38 -36.84 8.67 11.78
N PHE A 39 -35.62 8.90 11.29
CA PHE A 39 -34.64 9.76 11.97
C PHE A 39 -35.08 11.23 11.84
N SER A 40 -35.25 11.90 12.97
CA SER A 40 -35.45 13.35 13.04
C SER A 40 -34.09 14.05 13.02
N PRO A 41 -33.85 15.06 12.16
CA PRO A 41 -32.65 15.88 12.22
C PRO A 41 -32.95 17.11 13.09
N ASN A 42 -32.24 17.26 14.21
CA ASN A 42 -31.84 18.54 14.83
C ASN A 42 -31.56 18.33 16.32
N LEU A 43 -30.28 18.28 16.69
CA LEU A 43 -29.83 18.75 18.01
C LEU A 43 -28.36 19.17 17.88
N PHE A 44 -28.18 20.49 17.75
CA PHE A 44 -26.90 21.15 17.96
C PHE A 44 -26.48 20.92 19.42
N LEU A 45 -25.39 20.19 19.64
CA LEU A 45 -24.73 20.08 20.95
C LEU A 45 -23.45 20.92 20.94
N THR A 46 -23.53 22.09 21.56
CA THR A 46 -22.37 22.86 22.01
C THR A 46 -21.72 22.14 23.20
N VAL A 47 -20.50 21.63 23.01
CA VAL A 47 -19.72 20.97 24.07
C VAL A 47 -18.86 21.99 24.81
N PRO A 48 -18.93 22.11 26.15
CA PRO A 48 -17.97 22.86 26.93
C PRO A 48 -16.70 22.03 27.18
N ARG A 49 -15.52 22.61 26.92
CA ARG A 49 -14.21 22.02 27.25
C ARG A 49 -14.10 21.80 28.77
N LYS A 50 -14.09 20.55 29.21
CA LYS A 50 -13.67 20.14 30.56
C LYS A 50 -12.26 19.54 30.48
N LYS A 51 -11.37 19.94 31.39
CA LYS A 51 -10.01 19.39 31.52
C LYS A 51 -10.07 17.89 31.81
N THR A 52 -9.51 17.06 30.93
CA THR A 52 -9.36 15.62 31.09
C THR A 52 -8.03 15.25 31.75
N GLY A 53 -8.05 14.17 32.55
CA GLY A 53 -6.96 13.75 33.44
C GLY A 53 -6.07 12.62 32.88
N ILE A 54 -5.14 12.21 33.75
CA ILE A 54 -4.02 11.26 33.65
C ILE A 54 -4.12 10.12 32.60
N LEU A 55 -5.31 9.55 32.34
CA LEU A 55 -5.48 8.50 31.31
C LEU A 55 -5.36 9.03 29.88
N ASP A 56 -5.83 10.24 29.61
CA ASP A 56 -5.64 10.90 28.31
C ASP A 56 -4.17 11.27 28.08
N ASP A 57 -3.42 11.57 29.15
CA ASP A 57 -1.98 11.88 29.07
C ASP A 57 -1.13 10.66 28.70
N VAL A 58 -1.44 9.47 29.25
CA VAL A 58 -0.75 8.21 28.87
C VAL A 58 -1.08 7.78 27.45
N ARG A 59 -2.32 8.03 27.01
CA ARG A 59 -2.71 7.77 25.62
C ARG A 59 -2.02 8.76 24.67
N ALA A 60 -2.00 10.04 25.03
CA ALA A 60 -1.35 11.12 24.27
C ALA A 60 0.16 10.90 24.11
N SER A 61 0.86 10.42 25.14
CA SER A 61 2.28 10.08 25.03
C SER A 61 2.51 8.92 24.06
N SER A 62 1.69 7.87 24.13
CA SER A 62 1.75 6.74 23.18
C SER A 62 1.50 7.18 21.73
N TRP A 63 0.56 8.11 21.49
CA TRP A 63 0.30 8.67 20.16
C TRP A 63 1.45 9.51 19.63
N LEU A 64 2.04 10.36 20.47
CA LEU A 64 3.20 11.17 20.09
C LEU A 64 4.39 10.29 19.70
N ASP A 65 4.64 9.22 20.45
CA ASP A 65 5.72 8.28 20.12
C ASP A 65 5.45 7.55 18.79
N ALA A 66 4.21 7.15 18.52
CA ALA A 66 3.80 6.59 17.22
C ALA A 66 3.97 7.60 16.06
N MET A 67 3.61 8.87 16.28
CA MET A 67 3.78 9.94 15.29
C MET A 67 5.25 10.24 15.01
N LYS A 68 6.10 10.28 16.05
CA LYS A 68 7.54 10.52 15.95
C LYS A 68 8.26 9.36 15.27
N SER A 69 7.96 8.12 15.68
CA SER A 69 8.55 6.91 15.07
C SER A 69 8.19 6.75 13.59
N SER A 70 6.97 7.12 13.21
CA SER A 70 6.52 7.11 11.81
C SER A 70 7.08 8.28 10.99
N SER A 71 7.70 9.27 11.65
CA SER A 71 8.18 10.52 11.05
C SER A 71 9.65 10.82 11.38
N PRO A 72 10.59 9.91 11.11
CA PRO A 72 11.99 10.13 11.46
C PRO A 72 12.50 11.44 10.83
N PRO A 73 13.25 12.26 11.59
CA PRO A 73 13.62 13.60 11.18
C PRO A 73 14.43 13.56 9.87
N HIS A 74 14.02 14.38 8.91
CA HIS A 74 14.88 14.69 7.77
C HIS A 74 16.05 15.51 8.33
N LYS A 75 17.26 14.95 8.39
CA LYS A 75 18.45 15.80 8.51
C LYS A 75 18.45 16.68 7.27
N LYS A 76 18.15 17.97 7.41
CA LYS A 76 18.38 18.94 6.34
C LYS A 76 19.83 18.79 5.95
N THR A 77 20.11 18.63 4.66
CA THR A 77 21.44 18.84 4.09
C THR A 77 21.76 20.32 4.34
N ARG A 78 22.31 20.61 5.52
CA ARG A 78 23.01 21.88 5.74
C ARG A 78 24.32 21.72 4.99
N GLU A 79 24.35 22.28 3.79
CA GLU A 79 25.62 22.73 3.23
C GLU A 79 26.28 23.68 4.26
N PHE A 80 27.59 23.51 4.41
CA PHE A 80 28.51 24.14 5.35
C PHE A 80 28.71 23.46 6.72
N ASN A 81 29.82 22.72 6.74
CA ASN A 81 30.68 22.32 7.85
C ASN A 81 30.03 21.51 8.99
N ASN A 82 30.02 20.18 8.80
CA ASN A 82 30.10 19.25 9.93
C ASN A 82 30.77 17.94 9.46
N GLU A 83 32.10 17.88 9.53
CA GLU A 83 32.93 16.67 9.38
C GLU A 83 32.72 15.64 10.52
N PHE A 84 31.66 15.79 11.33
CA PHE A 84 31.31 14.93 12.46
C PHE A 84 29.89 14.35 12.35
N ALA A 85 29.38 14.11 11.14
CA ALA A 85 28.30 13.13 10.97
C ALA A 85 28.88 11.74 11.28
N SER A 86 28.63 11.27 12.50
CA SER A 86 29.39 10.21 13.20
C SER A 86 29.73 8.97 12.36
N ALA A 87 30.97 8.51 12.46
CA ALA A 87 31.45 7.25 11.88
C ALA A 87 30.50 6.06 12.19
N ASP A 88 29.85 6.07 13.36
CA ASP A 88 28.86 5.08 13.76
C ASP A 88 27.62 5.02 12.85
N THR A 89 27.15 6.17 12.34
CA THR A 89 25.99 6.21 11.43
C THR A 89 26.33 5.57 10.08
N ASP A 90 27.56 5.80 9.60
CA ASP A 90 28.06 5.22 8.35
C ASP A 90 28.31 3.71 8.50
N VAL A 91 28.85 3.27 9.64
CA VAL A 91 29.01 1.83 9.96
C VAL A 91 27.67 1.11 10.04
N ALA A 92 26.67 1.70 10.71
CA ALA A 92 25.33 1.14 10.79
C ALA A 92 24.67 1.01 9.40
N TYR A 93 24.80 2.05 8.56
CA TYR A 93 24.28 2.02 7.19
C TYR A 93 24.98 0.97 6.32
N ARG A 94 26.32 0.87 6.39
CA ARG A 94 27.08 -0.16 5.67
C ARG A 94 26.70 -1.58 6.11
N THR A 95 26.54 -1.80 7.41
CA THR A 95 26.11 -3.10 7.96
C THR A 95 24.70 -3.45 7.49
N TRP A 96 23.80 -2.46 7.46
CA TRP A 96 22.45 -2.61 6.93
C TRP A 96 22.45 -2.95 5.43
N MET A 97 23.33 -2.32 4.63
CA MET A 97 23.48 -2.65 3.20
C MET A 97 24.03 -4.07 2.95
N VAL A 98 24.70 -4.71 3.92
CA VAL A 98 25.04 -6.14 3.78
C VAL A 98 23.78 -7.01 3.81
N LYS A 99 22.79 -6.64 4.64
CA LYS A 99 21.51 -7.35 4.74
C LYS A 99 20.56 -6.98 3.59
N TYR A 100 20.63 -5.74 3.10
CA TYR A 100 19.79 -5.19 2.04
C TYR A 100 20.68 -4.54 0.96
N PRO A 101 21.35 -5.33 0.09
CA PRO A 101 22.28 -4.80 -0.88
C PRO A 101 21.61 -3.86 -1.88
N SER A 102 22.38 -2.89 -2.39
CA SER A 102 21.89 -1.95 -3.39
C SER A 102 21.45 -2.69 -4.66
N ALA A 103 20.24 -2.44 -5.15
CA ALA A 103 19.74 -3.02 -6.39
C ALA A 103 20.53 -2.56 -7.64
N LEU A 104 21.25 -1.43 -7.55
CA LEU A 104 22.17 -0.98 -8.61
C LEU A 104 23.44 -1.84 -8.63
N THR A 105 24.08 -2.02 -7.48
CA THR A 105 25.28 -2.87 -7.38
C THR A 105 24.96 -4.33 -7.65
N SER A 106 23.78 -4.80 -7.22
CA SER A 106 23.27 -6.15 -7.46
C SER A 106 22.51 -6.28 -8.79
N PHE A 107 22.59 -5.30 -9.68
CA PHE A 107 21.82 -5.33 -10.94
C PHE A 107 22.14 -6.54 -11.80
N GLU A 108 23.42 -6.96 -11.85
CA GLU A 108 23.80 -8.16 -12.58
C GLU A 108 23.11 -9.41 -12.02
N GLN A 109 23.05 -9.57 -10.70
CA GLN A 109 22.34 -10.67 -10.03
C GLN A 109 20.84 -10.64 -10.38
N ILE A 110 20.20 -9.48 -10.25
CA ILE A 110 18.77 -9.30 -10.56
C ILE A 110 18.49 -9.65 -12.02
N SER A 111 19.29 -9.10 -12.94
CA SER A 111 19.13 -9.28 -14.38
C SER A 111 19.42 -10.71 -14.82
N ASN A 112 20.37 -11.41 -14.18
CA ASN A 112 20.63 -12.83 -14.42
C ASN A 112 19.46 -13.70 -13.98
N TYR A 113 18.85 -13.42 -12.82
CA TYR A 113 17.64 -14.12 -12.38
C TYR A 113 16.44 -13.84 -13.29
N ALA A 114 16.37 -12.63 -13.85
CA ALA A 114 15.32 -12.22 -14.78
C ALA A 114 15.47 -12.83 -16.20
N LYS A 115 16.61 -13.45 -16.55
CA LYS A 115 16.80 -14.05 -17.88
C LYS A 115 15.78 -15.17 -18.11
N GLY A 116 15.11 -15.12 -19.26
CA GLY A 116 14.06 -16.08 -19.61
C GLY A 116 12.73 -15.86 -18.87
N LYS A 117 12.62 -14.81 -18.03
CA LYS A 117 11.40 -14.44 -17.33
C LYS A 117 10.78 -13.16 -17.89
N ARG A 118 9.46 -13.04 -17.76
CA ARG A 118 8.68 -11.82 -17.95
C ARG A 118 8.72 -11.01 -16.67
N ILE A 119 9.18 -9.76 -16.72
CA ILE A 119 9.17 -8.87 -15.56
C ILE A 119 7.82 -8.15 -15.49
N ALA A 120 7.23 -8.09 -14.29
CA ALA A 120 6.11 -7.21 -13.95
C ALA A 120 6.59 -6.20 -12.90
N LEU A 121 6.41 -4.91 -13.15
CA LEU A 121 6.95 -3.85 -12.31
C LEU A 121 5.84 -3.13 -11.53
N PHE A 122 6.06 -2.97 -10.24
CA PHE A 122 5.16 -2.27 -9.32
C PHE A 122 5.94 -1.17 -8.62
N LEU A 123 5.42 0.05 -8.66
CA LEU A 123 6.10 1.23 -8.17
C LEU A 123 5.20 1.98 -7.19
N ASP A 124 5.70 2.24 -6.00
CA ASP A 124 5.13 3.29 -5.16
C ASP A 124 5.42 4.69 -5.75
N TYR A 125 4.74 5.72 -5.26
CA TYR A 125 4.86 7.07 -5.76
C TYR A 125 5.66 8.01 -4.84
N ASP A 126 5.14 8.33 -3.65
CA ASP A 126 5.68 9.36 -2.76
C ASP A 126 6.90 8.85 -1.99
N GLY A 127 8.10 9.37 -2.26
CA GLY A 127 9.34 8.85 -1.68
C GLY A 127 10.05 7.81 -2.55
N THR A 128 9.37 7.35 -3.61
CA THR A 128 9.90 6.39 -4.58
C THR A 128 10.12 7.02 -5.95
N LEU A 129 9.06 7.49 -6.60
CA LEU A 129 9.13 8.14 -7.92
C LEU A 129 9.16 9.68 -7.83
N SER A 130 8.70 10.22 -6.71
CA SER A 130 8.74 11.65 -6.39
C SER A 130 9.46 11.85 -5.05
N PRO A 131 10.23 12.93 -4.86
CA PRO A 131 10.75 13.26 -3.54
C PRO A 131 9.62 13.55 -2.54
N ILE A 132 9.94 13.35 -1.26
CA ILE A 132 9.04 13.68 -0.15
C ILE A 132 9.13 15.18 0.13
N VAL A 133 8.04 15.91 -0.12
CA VAL A 133 7.98 17.38 -0.02
C VAL A 133 7.05 17.86 1.08
N ASP A 134 7.17 19.13 1.49
CA ASP A 134 6.40 19.68 2.61
C ASP A 134 4.91 19.88 2.31
N ASN A 135 4.58 20.26 1.09
CA ASN A 135 3.20 20.28 0.62
C ASN A 135 2.96 19.05 -0.28
N PRO A 136 2.10 18.11 0.09
CA PRO A 136 1.81 16.93 -0.71
C PRO A 136 1.29 17.25 -2.11
N ASP A 137 0.72 18.44 -2.35
CA ASP A 137 0.28 18.87 -3.68
C ASP A 137 1.45 19.21 -4.63
N PHE A 138 2.67 19.32 -4.12
CA PHE A 138 3.88 19.60 -4.91
C PHE A 138 4.81 18.39 -5.05
N ALA A 139 4.34 17.20 -4.70
CA ALA A 139 5.09 15.95 -4.87
C ALA A 139 5.08 15.52 -6.34
N PHE A 140 5.64 16.35 -7.22
CA PHE A 140 5.66 16.09 -8.65
C PHE A 140 6.82 15.18 -9.04
N MET A 141 6.50 14.20 -9.88
CA MET A 141 7.48 13.43 -10.63
C MET A 141 8.22 14.35 -11.61
N SER A 142 9.56 14.30 -11.60
CA SER A 142 10.38 15.04 -12.56
C SER A 142 10.14 14.58 -14.00
N ASN A 143 10.41 15.46 -14.97
CA ASN A 143 10.28 15.11 -16.39
C ASN A 143 11.21 13.93 -16.77
N ASP A 144 12.41 13.87 -16.19
CA ASP A 144 13.36 12.79 -16.42
C ASP A 144 12.85 11.46 -15.87
N MET A 145 12.31 11.44 -14.65
CA MET A 145 11.69 10.24 -14.08
C MET A 145 10.50 9.79 -14.92
N ARG A 146 9.63 10.72 -15.33
CA ARG A 146 8.47 10.43 -16.19
C ARG A 146 8.89 9.77 -17.50
N ALA A 147 9.89 10.33 -18.18
CA ALA A 147 10.42 9.78 -19.43
C ALA A 147 11.05 8.38 -19.24
N VAL A 148 11.61 8.09 -18.06
CA VAL A 148 12.14 6.76 -17.73
C VAL A 148 11.00 5.77 -17.46
N VAL A 149 10.01 6.13 -16.65
CA VAL A 149 8.83 5.30 -16.37
C VAL A 149 8.08 4.98 -17.66
N GLU A 150 7.88 5.96 -18.55
CA GLU A 150 7.27 5.75 -19.87
C GLU A 150 8.06 4.72 -20.70
N LYS A 151 9.40 4.80 -20.70
CA LYS A 151 10.25 3.83 -21.41
C LYS A 151 10.16 2.44 -20.82
N VAL A 152 10.14 2.33 -19.49
CA VAL A 152 10.00 1.04 -18.78
C VAL A 152 8.66 0.38 -19.11
N ALA A 153 7.57 1.16 -19.12
CA ALA A 153 6.21 0.68 -19.43
C ALA A 153 6.10 0.05 -20.83
N LYS A 154 6.90 0.52 -21.80
CA LYS A 154 6.96 -0.06 -23.15
C LYS A 154 7.55 -1.48 -23.18
N TYR A 155 8.33 -1.85 -22.17
CA TYR A 155 9.01 -3.15 -22.10
C TYR A 155 8.40 -4.10 -21.08
N PHE A 156 7.79 -3.57 -20.03
CA PHE A 156 7.30 -4.34 -18.89
C PHE A 156 5.92 -3.83 -18.46
N PRO A 157 4.94 -4.73 -18.21
CA PRO A 157 3.72 -4.34 -17.52
C PRO A 157 4.05 -3.62 -16.22
N THR A 158 3.64 -2.36 -16.12
CA THR A 158 4.04 -1.46 -15.02
C THR A 158 2.81 -0.86 -14.34
N ALA A 159 2.75 -0.98 -13.02
CA ALA A 159 1.69 -0.42 -12.20
C ALA A 159 2.22 0.56 -11.15
N ILE A 160 1.51 1.66 -10.93
CA ILE A 160 1.76 2.58 -9.81
C ILE A 160 0.74 2.29 -8.71
N ILE A 161 1.24 2.00 -7.50
CA ILE A 161 0.43 1.69 -6.31
C ILE A 161 0.70 2.76 -5.26
N SER A 162 -0.26 3.62 -4.99
CA SER A 162 -0.10 4.80 -4.12
C SER A 162 -1.15 4.86 -3.02
N GLY A 163 -0.79 5.50 -1.90
CA GLY A 163 -1.75 5.91 -0.87
C GLY A 163 -2.69 7.03 -1.31
N ARG A 164 -2.30 7.82 -2.32
CA ARG A 164 -3.12 8.88 -2.92
C ARG A 164 -4.32 8.32 -3.65
N SER A 165 -5.35 9.13 -3.86
CA SER A 165 -6.41 8.76 -4.80
C SER A 165 -5.83 8.45 -6.19
N ARG A 166 -6.45 7.49 -6.88
CA ARG A 166 -6.00 7.03 -8.19
C ARG A 166 -5.96 8.19 -9.19
N ASP A 167 -6.97 9.06 -9.16
CA ASP A 167 -7.07 10.19 -10.09
C ASP A 167 -5.96 11.22 -9.84
N LYS A 168 -5.60 11.48 -8.57
CA LYS A 168 -4.51 12.40 -8.22
C LYS A 168 -3.14 11.88 -8.62
N VAL A 169 -2.84 10.60 -8.35
CA VAL A 169 -1.56 10.02 -8.77
C VAL A 169 -1.48 9.92 -10.30
N TYR A 170 -2.59 9.65 -10.99
CA TYR A 170 -2.66 9.70 -12.44
C TYR A 170 -2.34 11.10 -12.98
N GLU A 171 -2.91 12.16 -12.39
CA GLU A 171 -2.63 13.54 -12.80
C GLU A 171 -1.16 13.93 -12.61
N PHE A 172 -0.53 13.45 -11.53
CA PHE A 172 0.88 13.72 -11.28
C PHE A 172 1.79 12.97 -12.27
N VAL A 173 1.46 11.72 -12.61
CA VAL A 173 2.27 10.86 -13.48
C VAL A 173 2.02 11.11 -14.96
N GLY A 174 0.78 11.40 -15.36
CA GLY A 174 0.39 11.79 -16.73
C GLY A 174 0.72 10.78 -17.83
N LEU A 175 0.80 9.48 -17.51
CA LEU A 175 1.09 8.42 -18.49
C LEU A 175 -0.10 7.47 -18.63
N THR A 176 -0.51 7.18 -19.86
CA THR A 176 -1.69 6.33 -20.15
C THR A 176 -1.38 4.84 -20.16
N ASP A 177 -0.12 4.46 -20.44
CA ASP A 177 0.28 3.06 -20.65
C ASP A 177 0.68 2.35 -19.34
N LEU A 178 0.16 2.85 -18.21
CA LEU A 178 0.40 2.32 -16.87
C LEU A 178 -0.91 1.86 -16.24
N TYR A 179 -0.79 0.93 -15.30
CA TYR A 179 -1.87 0.57 -14.39
C TYR A 179 -1.79 1.45 -13.16
N TYR A 180 -2.95 1.85 -12.61
CA TYR A 180 -3.00 2.73 -11.44
C TYR A 180 -3.87 2.12 -10.35
N ALA A 181 -3.30 2.07 -9.16
CA ALA A 181 -3.93 1.62 -7.94
C ALA A 181 -3.80 2.72 -6.89
N GLY A 182 -4.91 3.43 -6.64
CA GLY A 182 -4.99 4.46 -5.61
C GLY A 182 -5.47 3.92 -4.28
N SER A 183 -5.45 4.79 -3.27
CA SER A 183 -5.99 4.55 -1.94
C SER A 183 -5.43 3.29 -1.30
N HIS A 184 -4.10 3.11 -1.37
CA HIS A 184 -3.39 1.91 -0.90
C HIS A 184 -3.85 0.62 -1.63
N GLY A 185 -4.25 0.76 -2.90
CA GLY A 185 -4.73 -0.32 -3.74
C GLY A 185 -6.22 -0.64 -3.60
N MET A 186 -7.01 0.19 -2.92
CA MET A 186 -8.47 0.04 -2.85
C MET A 186 -9.22 0.65 -4.05
N ASP A 187 -8.52 1.34 -4.96
CA ASP A 187 -9.09 1.87 -6.20
C ASP A 187 -8.19 1.54 -7.39
N ILE A 188 -8.40 0.38 -8.01
CA ILE A 188 -7.56 -0.11 -9.11
C ILE A 188 -8.31 0.03 -10.43
N MET A 189 -7.63 0.58 -11.44
CA MET A 189 -8.10 0.58 -12.83
C MET A 189 -7.25 -0.37 -13.67
N GLY A 190 -7.91 -1.32 -14.33
CA GLY A 190 -7.28 -2.24 -15.27
C GLY A 190 -8.04 -2.31 -16.60
N PRO A 191 -7.42 -2.88 -17.65
CA PRO A 191 -8.07 -3.18 -18.91
C PRO A 191 -9.21 -4.17 -18.69
N VAL A 192 -10.20 -4.14 -19.57
CA VAL A 192 -11.35 -5.06 -19.52
C VAL A 192 -10.86 -6.50 -19.64
N ARG A 193 -11.15 -7.32 -18.62
CA ARG A 193 -10.98 -8.76 -18.68
C ARG A 193 -12.00 -9.35 -19.67
N GLN A 194 -11.53 -10.16 -20.62
CA GLN A 194 -12.41 -10.91 -21.52
C GLN A 194 -13.09 -12.11 -20.83
N PHE A 195 -12.52 -12.60 -19.73
CA PHE A 195 -13.03 -13.75 -18.99
C PHE A 195 -13.86 -13.34 -17.78
N SER A 196 -15.00 -14.02 -17.64
CA SER A 196 -16.08 -13.86 -16.67
C SER A 196 -15.71 -14.34 -15.27
N ASP A 197 -14.65 -13.79 -14.68
CA ASP A 197 -14.56 -13.81 -13.22
C ASP A 197 -15.36 -12.62 -12.73
N ASP A 198 -16.62 -12.88 -12.34
CA ASP A 198 -17.47 -11.97 -11.56
C ASP A 198 -16.83 -11.78 -10.17
N HIS A 199 -15.64 -11.17 -10.12
CA HIS A 199 -15.10 -10.74 -8.84
C HIS A 199 -16.10 -9.71 -8.31
N PRO A 200 -16.71 -9.90 -7.12
CA PRO A 200 -17.84 -9.09 -6.65
C PRO A 200 -17.51 -7.60 -6.46
N ASN A 201 -16.23 -7.25 -6.53
CA ASN A 201 -15.70 -5.90 -6.36
C ASN A 201 -15.21 -5.29 -7.69
N CYS A 202 -15.35 -6.02 -8.82
CA CYS A 202 -15.04 -5.55 -10.16
C CYS A 202 -16.30 -4.97 -10.81
N ILE A 203 -16.22 -3.71 -11.26
CA ILE A 203 -17.30 -3.00 -11.93
C ILE A 203 -16.78 -2.55 -13.31
N ARG A 204 -17.55 -2.78 -14.37
CA ARG A 204 -17.25 -2.19 -15.69
C ARG A 204 -17.53 -0.69 -15.64
N SER A 205 -16.57 0.10 -16.12
CA SER A 205 -16.67 1.56 -16.20
C SER A 205 -16.07 2.04 -17.51
N THR A 206 -16.21 3.33 -17.79
CA THR A 206 -15.45 4.02 -18.83
C THR A 206 -14.38 4.89 -18.18
N ASP A 207 -13.18 4.94 -18.76
CA ASP A 207 -12.16 5.89 -18.35
C ASP A 207 -12.47 7.32 -18.85
N LYS A 208 -11.58 8.29 -18.53
CA LYS A 208 -11.73 9.69 -18.96
C LYS A 208 -11.72 9.87 -20.50
N GLN A 209 -11.33 8.84 -21.25
CA GLN A 209 -11.24 8.83 -22.73
C GLN A 209 -12.39 8.04 -23.37
N GLY A 210 -13.34 7.54 -22.56
CA GLY A 210 -14.49 6.75 -23.03
C GLY A 210 -14.16 5.29 -23.34
N LYS A 211 -12.97 4.81 -23.01
CA LYS A 211 -12.58 3.41 -23.17
C LYS A 211 -13.14 2.59 -22.02
N GLU A 212 -13.69 1.41 -22.32
CA GLU A 212 -14.10 0.47 -21.28
C GLU A 212 -12.90 0.05 -20.43
N VAL A 213 -13.11 0.02 -19.12
CA VAL A 213 -12.14 -0.37 -18.10
C VAL A 213 -12.83 -1.16 -17.01
N ASN A 214 -12.07 -2.00 -16.30
CA ASN A 214 -12.51 -2.65 -15.09
C ASN A 214 -12.01 -1.86 -13.88
N LEU A 215 -12.94 -1.46 -13.01
CA LEU A 215 -12.68 -0.87 -11.72
C LEU A 215 -12.75 -1.94 -10.65
N PHE A 216 -11.71 -2.06 -9.85
CA PHE A 216 -11.72 -2.90 -8.67
C PHE A 216 -11.71 -2.04 -7.41
N GLN A 217 -12.79 -2.14 -6.63
CA GLN A 217 -13.04 -1.28 -5.47
C GLN A 217 -13.61 -2.10 -4.28
N PRO A 218 -12.76 -2.81 -3.53
CA PRO A 218 -13.20 -3.73 -2.47
C PRO A 218 -13.79 -3.01 -1.24
N ALA A 219 -13.63 -1.69 -1.17
CA ALA A 219 -14.12 -0.85 -0.09
C ALA A 219 -15.32 0.04 -0.51
N SER A 220 -15.98 -0.25 -1.64
CA SER A 220 -17.05 0.61 -2.21
C SER A 220 -18.15 0.98 -1.21
N GLU A 221 -18.55 0.06 -0.34
CA GLU A 221 -19.57 0.30 0.69
C GLU A 221 -19.18 1.38 1.72
N PHE A 222 -17.88 1.70 1.86
CA PHE A 222 -17.37 2.68 2.81
C PHE A 222 -17.37 4.12 2.26
N LEU A 223 -17.62 4.34 0.96
CA LEU A 223 -17.53 5.67 0.35
C LEU A 223 -18.36 6.74 1.10
N PRO A 224 -19.64 6.50 1.46
CA PRO A 224 -20.42 7.50 2.20
C PRO A 224 -19.83 7.82 3.58
N MET A 225 -19.34 6.79 4.28
CA MET A 225 -18.71 6.94 5.59
C MET A 225 -17.39 7.71 5.52
N ILE A 226 -16.57 7.45 4.49
CA ILE A 226 -15.31 8.17 4.28
C ILE A 226 -15.57 9.65 3.98
N ASP A 227 -16.59 9.98 3.19
CA ASP A 227 -16.97 11.37 2.92
C ASP A 227 -17.46 12.09 4.18
N GLU A 228 -18.25 11.43 5.02
CA GLU A 228 -18.69 11.96 6.32
C GLU A 228 -17.51 12.24 7.26
N VAL A 229 -16.58 11.27 7.36
CA VAL A 229 -15.37 11.41 8.18
C VAL A 229 -14.46 12.51 7.65
N TYR A 230 -14.32 12.63 6.33
CA TYR A 230 -13.57 13.72 5.70
C TYR A 230 -14.12 15.08 6.13
N LYS A 231 -15.43 15.31 5.99
CA LYS A 231 -16.09 16.56 6.41
C LYS A 231 -15.90 16.83 7.89
N SER A 232 -16.02 15.80 8.72
CA SER A 232 -15.83 15.90 10.17
C SER A 232 -14.40 16.30 10.55
N LEU A 233 -13.40 15.68 9.91
CA LEU A 233 -11.99 15.98 10.13
C LEU A 233 -11.62 17.38 9.64
N VAL A 234 -12.10 17.80 8.46
CA VAL A 234 -11.91 19.17 7.97
C VAL A 234 -12.40 20.19 8.98
N ASN A 235 -13.59 19.98 9.56
CA ASN A 235 -14.14 20.89 10.56
C ASN A 235 -13.40 20.82 11.90
N SER A 236 -12.97 19.64 12.35
CA SER A 236 -12.31 19.47 13.65
C SER A 236 -10.87 19.99 13.66
N THR A 237 -10.17 19.98 12.52
CA THR A 237 -8.77 20.43 12.43
C THR A 237 -8.61 21.86 11.88
N LYS A 238 -9.68 22.55 11.48
CA LYS A 238 -9.62 23.87 10.79
C LYS A 238 -8.84 24.95 11.54
N ASP A 239 -8.87 24.92 12.87
CA ASP A 239 -8.22 25.93 13.72
C ASP A 239 -6.75 25.58 14.04
N ILE A 240 -6.27 24.40 13.61
CA ILE A 240 -4.89 23.97 13.80
C ILE A 240 -4.04 24.46 12.62
N LYS A 241 -3.33 25.56 12.84
CA LYS A 241 -2.43 26.14 11.81
C LYS A 241 -1.45 25.09 11.27
N GLY A 242 -1.47 24.90 9.95
CA GLY A 242 -0.58 23.98 9.23
C GLY A 242 -1.13 22.57 9.07
N ALA A 243 -2.26 22.22 9.72
CA ALA A 243 -2.94 20.96 9.49
C ALA A 243 -3.74 21.03 8.19
N THR A 244 -3.72 19.97 7.40
CA THR A 244 -4.54 19.86 6.19
C THR A 244 -5.18 18.47 6.11
N VAL A 245 -6.36 18.39 5.52
CA VAL A 245 -7.12 17.15 5.39
C VAL A 245 -7.35 16.88 3.91
N GLU A 246 -6.99 15.70 3.46
CA GLU A 246 -7.09 15.26 2.07
C GLU A 246 -8.02 14.06 1.96
N ASN A 247 -8.93 14.10 0.98
CA ASN A 247 -9.79 12.97 0.64
C ASN A 247 -9.13 12.14 -0.47
N ASN A 248 -8.66 10.96 -0.11
CA ASN A 248 -8.04 9.98 -1.00
C ASN A 248 -9.03 8.87 -1.39
N LYS A 249 -10.33 9.17 -1.48
CA LYS A 249 -11.45 8.28 -1.88
C LYS A 249 -11.80 7.16 -0.89
N PHE A 250 -10.87 6.24 -0.65
CA PHE A 250 -11.00 5.17 0.37
C PHE A 250 -10.07 5.40 1.57
N CYS A 251 -9.52 6.61 1.68
CA CYS A 251 -8.62 7.00 2.76
C CYS A 251 -8.83 8.50 3.03
N VAL A 252 -8.83 8.91 4.29
CA VAL A 252 -8.73 10.34 4.66
C VAL A 252 -7.38 10.58 5.32
N SER A 253 -6.61 11.52 4.79
CA SER A 253 -5.26 11.82 5.28
C SER A 253 -5.25 13.17 5.98
N VAL A 254 -4.85 13.19 7.25
CA VAL A 254 -4.64 14.40 8.05
C VAL A 254 -3.14 14.66 8.14
N HIS A 255 -2.67 15.60 7.35
CA HIS A 255 -1.25 15.98 7.30
C HIS A 255 -0.94 16.95 8.42
N TYR A 256 0.07 16.63 9.23
CA TYR A 256 0.53 17.47 10.34
C TYR A 256 1.96 17.95 10.15
N ARG A 257 2.49 17.84 8.93
CA ARG A 257 3.88 18.16 8.64
C ARG A 257 4.25 19.61 8.92
N ASN A 258 3.33 20.52 8.60
CA ASN A 258 3.49 21.96 8.76
C ASN A 258 2.89 22.46 10.08
N VAL A 259 2.48 21.55 10.97
CA VAL A 259 1.98 21.84 12.31
C VAL A 259 3.15 21.93 13.27
N ASP A 260 3.15 22.97 14.11
CA ASP A 260 4.09 23.11 15.23
C ASP A 260 4.04 21.85 16.11
N GLU A 261 5.19 21.28 16.47
CA GLU A 261 5.30 20.00 17.21
C GLU A 261 4.49 20.01 18.51
N LYS A 262 4.36 21.16 19.17
CA LYS A 262 3.55 21.29 20.40
C LYS A 262 2.05 21.00 20.19
N ASN A 263 1.58 21.10 18.95
CA ASN A 263 0.19 20.89 18.57
C ASN A 263 -0.05 19.51 17.95
N TRP A 264 0.98 18.64 17.82
CA TRP A 264 0.81 17.30 17.24
C TRP A 264 -0.16 16.44 18.03
N THR A 265 -0.09 16.49 19.36
CA THR A 265 -1.07 15.81 20.23
C THR A 265 -2.48 16.29 19.96
N THR A 266 -2.67 17.59 19.77
CA THR A 266 -3.99 18.17 19.46
C THR A 266 -4.53 17.62 18.14
N VAL A 267 -3.68 17.49 17.10
CA VAL A 267 -4.08 16.84 15.84
C VAL A 267 -4.50 15.40 16.09
N ALA A 268 -3.66 14.61 16.78
CA ALA A 268 -3.98 13.21 17.08
C ALA A 268 -5.30 13.06 17.83
N GLN A 269 -5.56 13.94 18.79
CA GLN A 269 -6.79 13.92 19.60
C GLN A 269 -8.02 14.27 18.76
N CYS A 270 -7.93 15.30 17.89
CA CYS A 270 -9.00 15.63 16.96
C CYS A 270 -9.34 14.47 16.02
N VAL A 271 -8.33 13.74 15.54
CA VAL A 271 -8.53 12.57 14.67
C VAL A 271 -9.13 11.40 15.45
N ASP A 272 -8.60 11.08 16.63
CA ASP A 272 -9.08 10.01 17.51
C ASP A 272 -10.54 10.25 17.94
N ASP A 273 -10.90 11.48 18.29
CA ASP A 273 -12.27 11.85 18.68
C ASP A 273 -13.29 11.66 17.57
N VAL A 274 -12.90 11.92 16.30
CA VAL A 274 -13.76 11.61 15.16
C VAL A 274 -13.88 10.10 14.99
N ILE A 275 -12.75 9.37 14.96
CA ILE A 275 -12.71 7.93 14.64
C ILE A 275 -13.41 7.06 15.70
N LYS A 276 -13.49 7.48 16.97
CA LYS A 276 -14.22 6.76 18.04
C LYS A 276 -15.65 6.37 17.66
N ASN A 277 -16.31 7.16 16.81
CA ASN A 277 -17.67 6.91 16.36
C ASN A 277 -17.77 5.96 15.15
N TYR A 278 -16.63 5.55 14.57
CA TYR A 278 -16.55 4.75 13.35
C TYR A 278 -15.71 3.48 13.57
N PRO A 279 -16.22 2.46 14.28
CA PRO A 279 -15.45 1.25 14.62
C PRO A 279 -15.04 0.39 13.41
N ARG A 280 -15.64 0.64 12.24
CA ARG A 280 -15.27 -0.01 10.96
C ARG A 280 -14.11 0.69 10.25
N LEU A 281 -13.56 1.77 10.83
CA LEU A 281 -12.39 2.47 10.35
C LEU A 281 -11.23 2.29 11.33
N ARG A 282 -10.00 2.38 10.81
CA ARG A 282 -8.76 2.36 11.60
C ARG A 282 -7.92 3.58 11.32
N LEU A 283 -7.20 4.01 12.34
CA LEU A 283 -6.15 5.01 12.23
C LEU A 283 -4.81 4.32 11.97
N THR A 284 -4.10 4.77 10.94
CA THR A 284 -2.73 4.35 10.61
C THR A 284 -1.81 5.58 10.56
N HIS A 285 -0.54 5.37 10.90
CA HIS A 285 0.47 6.44 10.90
C HIS A 285 1.38 6.31 9.69
N GLY A 286 1.48 7.38 8.91
CA GLY A 286 2.47 7.54 7.86
C GLY A 286 3.48 8.64 8.23
N ARG A 287 4.32 9.01 7.26
CA ARG A 287 5.35 10.04 7.47
C ARG A 287 4.76 11.45 7.54
N LYS A 288 4.57 11.92 8.77
CA LYS A 288 3.92 13.19 9.13
C LYS A 288 2.47 13.30 8.64
N VAL A 289 1.77 12.16 8.62
CA VAL A 289 0.37 12.05 8.22
C VAL A 289 -0.35 10.99 9.07
N LEU A 290 -1.59 11.27 9.43
CA LEU A 290 -2.52 10.36 10.07
C LEU A 290 -3.55 9.93 9.03
N GLU A 291 -3.72 8.63 8.80
CA GLU A 291 -4.57 8.12 7.74
C GLU A 291 -5.72 7.27 8.31
N VAL A 292 -6.93 7.63 7.94
CA VAL A 292 -8.16 6.94 8.32
C VAL A 292 -8.61 6.07 7.17
N ARG A 293 -8.67 4.76 7.39
CA ARG A 293 -8.93 3.76 6.35
C ARG A 293 -9.99 2.75 6.78
N PRO A 294 -10.77 2.17 5.85
CA PRO A 294 -11.61 1.02 6.13
C PRO A 294 -10.85 -0.15 6.77
N VAL A 295 -11.48 -0.81 7.74
CA VAL A 295 -11.01 -2.08 8.30
C VAL A 295 -11.51 -3.19 7.38
N ILE A 296 -10.75 -3.43 6.32
CA ILE A 296 -10.96 -4.54 5.40
C ILE A 296 -9.67 -5.36 5.29
N ASN A 297 -9.81 -6.62 4.87
CA ASN A 297 -8.68 -7.51 4.61
C ASN A 297 -7.99 -7.14 3.28
N TRP A 298 -7.51 -5.90 3.15
CA TRP A 298 -6.86 -5.37 1.94
C TRP A 298 -5.62 -4.53 2.28
N ASP A 299 -4.59 -4.64 1.45
CA ASP A 299 -3.27 -4.02 1.61
C ASP A 299 -2.56 -3.94 0.24
N LYS A 300 -1.41 -3.24 0.15
CA LYS A 300 -0.67 -3.11 -1.11
C LYS A 300 -0.17 -4.47 -1.64
N GLY A 301 0.11 -5.44 -0.77
CA GLY A 301 0.48 -6.80 -1.18
C GLY A 301 -0.64 -7.52 -1.92
N LYS A 302 -1.89 -7.40 -1.46
CA LYS A 302 -3.06 -7.91 -2.19
C LYS A 302 -3.32 -7.16 -3.47
N ALA A 303 -3.05 -5.86 -3.52
CA ALA A 303 -3.10 -5.11 -4.77
C ALA A 303 -2.11 -5.66 -5.81
N VAL A 304 -0.88 -5.99 -5.39
CA VAL A 304 0.11 -6.66 -6.27
C VAL A 304 -0.40 -8.02 -6.76
N THR A 305 -0.89 -8.87 -5.86
CA THR A 305 -1.46 -10.18 -6.23
C THR A 305 -2.62 -10.03 -7.23
N PHE A 306 -3.57 -9.14 -6.94
CA PHE A 306 -4.70 -8.86 -7.81
C PHE A 306 -4.26 -8.35 -9.20
N LEU A 307 -3.25 -7.48 -9.25
CA LEU A 307 -2.71 -6.98 -10.53
C LEU A 307 -2.01 -8.10 -11.30
N LEU A 308 -1.21 -8.95 -10.65
CA LEU A 308 -0.58 -10.11 -11.30
C LEU A 308 -1.63 -11.06 -11.89
N GLU A 309 -2.69 -11.36 -11.14
CA GLU A 309 -3.83 -12.15 -11.63
C GLU A 309 -4.53 -11.46 -12.81
N SER A 310 -4.79 -10.16 -12.69
CA SER A 310 -5.46 -9.37 -13.73
C SER A 310 -4.69 -9.29 -15.04
N LEU A 311 -3.36 -9.37 -14.95
CA LEU A 311 -2.45 -9.36 -16.10
C LEU A 311 -2.23 -10.75 -16.69
N GLY A 312 -2.81 -11.81 -16.12
CA GLY A 312 -2.51 -13.20 -16.52
C GLY A 312 -1.06 -13.59 -16.23
N LEU A 313 -0.46 -13.00 -15.20
CA LEU A 313 0.92 -13.23 -14.77
C LEU A 313 1.00 -14.02 -13.45
N SER A 314 -0.14 -14.29 -12.82
CA SER A 314 -0.24 -15.19 -11.66
C SER A 314 0.04 -16.64 -12.05
N ASN A 315 0.64 -17.41 -11.14
CA ASN A 315 0.89 -18.85 -11.30
C ASN A 315 1.75 -19.23 -12.51
N CYS A 316 2.65 -18.32 -12.91
CA CYS A 316 3.61 -18.57 -13.97
C CYS A 316 5.04 -18.59 -13.40
N ASP A 317 5.76 -19.71 -13.57
CA ASP A 317 7.15 -19.85 -13.11
C ASP A 317 8.14 -18.96 -13.90
N ASP A 318 7.68 -18.44 -15.05
CA ASP A 318 8.42 -17.53 -15.92
C ASP A 318 8.16 -16.05 -15.61
N VAL A 319 7.55 -15.69 -14.49
CA VAL A 319 7.32 -14.28 -14.11
C VAL A 319 8.25 -13.85 -12.98
N LEU A 320 8.77 -12.62 -13.06
CA LEU A 320 9.50 -11.94 -12.00
C LEU A 320 8.81 -10.61 -11.67
N PRO A 321 7.95 -10.57 -10.64
CA PRO A 321 7.45 -9.34 -10.08
C PRO A 321 8.58 -8.59 -9.36
N ILE A 322 8.69 -7.29 -9.60
CA ILE A 322 9.58 -6.39 -8.87
C ILE A 322 8.73 -5.26 -8.29
N TYR A 323 8.82 -5.04 -6.98
CA TYR A 323 8.15 -3.93 -6.29
C TYR A 323 9.20 -2.97 -5.73
N VAL A 324 9.02 -1.66 -5.94
CA VAL A 324 9.87 -0.60 -5.39
C VAL A 324 9.03 0.34 -4.53
N GLY A 325 9.42 0.57 -3.28
CA GLY A 325 8.68 1.42 -2.33
C GLY A 325 9.50 1.90 -1.14
N ASP A 326 9.08 2.95 -0.43
CA ASP A 326 9.86 3.60 0.64
C ASP A 326 9.24 3.47 2.06
N ASP A 327 7.95 3.15 2.12
CA ASP A 327 7.14 3.32 3.33
C ASP A 327 6.72 2.00 3.98
N ARG A 328 6.02 2.12 5.12
CA ARG A 328 5.57 0.96 5.90
C ARG A 328 4.50 0.14 5.18
N THR A 329 3.71 0.76 4.30
CA THR A 329 2.65 0.07 3.56
C THR A 329 3.21 -0.77 2.41
N ASP A 330 4.40 -0.43 1.91
CA ASP A 330 5.10 -1.22 0.90
C ASP A 330 5.65 -2.55 1.45
N GLU A 331 5.82 -2.66 2.77
CA GLU A 331 6.21 -3.92 3.43
C GLU A 331 5.22 -5.05 3.17
N ASP A 332 3.92 -4.75 3.02
CA ASP A 332 2.91 -5.74 2.67
C ASP A 332 3.19 -6.34 1.28
N ALA A 333 3.63 -5.50 0.33
CA ALA A 333 4.02 -5.95 -1.01
C ALA A 333 5.35 -6.72 -0.99
N PHE A 334 6.36 -6.24 -0.27
CA PHE A 334 7.63 -6.93 -0.13
C PHE A 334 7.45 -8.32 0.49
N LYS A 335 6.62 -8.43 1.52
CA LYS A 335 6.30 -9.70 2.18
C LYS A 335 5.70 -10.70 1.20
N VAL A 336 4.69 -10.31 0.43
CA VAL A 336 4.06 -11.18 -0.58
C VAL A 336 5.06 -11.67 -1.63
N LEU A 337 6.00 -10.82 -2.06
CA LEU A 337 7.02 -11.21 -3.03
C LEU A 337 8.12 -12.09 -2.44
N ARG A 338 8.49 -11.86 -1.18
CA ARG A 338 9.47 -12.68 -0.45
C ARG A 338 8.92 -14.06 -0.12
N GLU A 339 7.65 -14.15 0.27
CA GLU A 339 6.99 -15.42 0.56
C GLU A 339 6.98 -16.30 -0.70
N GLY A 340 7.56 -17.50 -0.58
CA GLY A 340 7.69 -18.43 -1.70
C GLY A 340 8.68 -18.00 -2.78
N ASN A 341 9.56 -17.01 -2.51
CA ASN A 341 10.58 -16.51 -3.44
C ASN A 341 10.00 -16.12 -4.81
N ARG A 342 8.85 -15.46 -4.80
CA ARG A 342 8.04 -15.15 -5.98
C ARG A 342 8.53 -13.93 -6.75
N GLY A 343 9.23 -13.01 -6.10
CA GLY A 343 9.75 -11.81 -6.74
C GLY A 343 10.69 -10.99 -5.84
N TYR A 344 11.05 -9.80 -6.29
CA TYR A 344 11.96 -8.91 -5.57
C TYR A 344 11.26 -7.65 -5.08
N GLY A 345 11.24 -7.47 -3.75
CA GLY A 345 11.01 -6.18 -3.13
C GLY A 345 12.29 -5.35 -3.05
N ILE A 346 12.20 -4.05 -3.32
CA ILE A 346 13.30 -3.09 -3.26
C ILE A 346 12.86 -1.91 -2.38
N LEU A 347 13.49 -1.75 -1.22
CA LEU A 347 13.20 -0.67 -0.28
C LEU A 347 13.97 0.60 -0.67
N VAL A 348 13.28 1.73 -0.78
CA VAL A 348 13.87 3.06 -0.96
C VAL A 348 14.10 3.69 0.42
N SER A 349 15.34 3.79 0.85
CA SER A 349 15.67 4.41 2.14
C SER A 349 17.14 4.83 2.23
N SER A 350 17.35 6.08 2.64
CA SER A 350 18.67 6.61 2.99
C SER A 350 19.08 6.32 4.44
N MET A 351 18.21 5.65 5.20
CA MET A 351 18.42 5.30 6.60
C MET A 351 18.17 3.80 6.81
N PRO A 352 18.89 3.14 7.74
CA PRO A 352 18.64 1.74 8.06
C PRO A 352 17.20 1.52 8.54
N LYS A 353 16.52 0.52 7.95
CA LYS A 353 15.18 0.08 8.34
C LYS A 353 15.06 -1.43 8.21
N GLU A 354 14.42 -2.07 9.17
CA GLU A 354 14.02 -3.47 8.99
C GLU A 354 12.97 -3.56 7.88
N SER A 355 13.09 -4.57 7.03
CA SER A 355 12.29 -4.72 5.83
C SER A 355 12.22 -6.16 5.33
N ASN A 356 11.14 -6.49 4.62
CA ASN A 356 10.99 -7.69 3.82
C ASN A 356 11.54 -7.52 2.39
N ALA A 357 12.04 -6.35 2.00
CA ALA A 357 12.70 -6.17 0.70
C ALA A 357 13.98 -7.00 0.59
N PHE A 358 14.32 -7.51 -0.60
CA PHE A 358 15.59 -8.20 -0.85
C PHE A 358 16.74 -7.23 -1.11
N PHE A 359 16.42 -6.10 -1.73
CA PHE A 359 17.40 -5.08 -2.10
C PHE A 359 16.97 -3.72 -1.55
N SER A 360 17.90 -2.77 -1.62
CA SER A 360 17.63 -1.37 -1.30
C SER A 360 18.04 -0.44 -2.44
N LEU A 361 17.46 0.76 -2.43
CA LEU A 361 17.91 1.93 -3.16
C LEU A 361 17.89 3.11 -2.19
N ARG A 362 18.77 4.09 -2.36
CA ARG A 362 18.93 5.16 -1.39
C ARG A 362 17.79 6.17 -1.41
N ASP A 363 17.34 6.56 -2.60
CA ASP A 363 16.43 7.67 -2.83
C ASP A 363 15.81 7.59 -4.25
N PRO A 364 14.88 8.51 -4.63
CA PRO A 364 14.27 8.53 -5.95
C PRO A 364 15.26 8.65 -7.13
N GLN A 365 16.46 9.17 -6.92
CA GLN A 365 17.46 9.26 -7.98
C GLN A 365 18.00 7.87 -8.32
N GLU A 366 18.34 7.07 -7.31
CA GLU A 366 18.76 5.68 -7.52
C GLU A 366 17.62 4.81 -8.10
N VAL A 367 16.36 5.10 -7.76
CA VAL A 367 15.19 4.48 -8.42
C VAL A 367 15.22 4.76 -9.92
N MET A 368 15.41 6.01 -10.33
CA MET A 368 15.50 6.36 -11.76
C MET A 368 16.64 5.61 -12.46
N GLU A 369 17.81 5.49 -11.82
CA GLU A 369 18.98 4.79 -12.38
C GLU A 369 18.75 3.28 -12.51
N PHE A 370 18.06 2.67 -11.55
CA PHE A 370 17.68 1.27 -11.60
C PHE A 370 16.71 1.02 -12.78
N LEU A 371 15.71 1.86 -12.92
CA LEU A 371 14.76 1.81 -14.03
C LEU A 371 15.43 2.01 -15.41
N LYS A 372 16.39 2.95 -15.51
CA LYS A 372 17.22 3.11 -16.71
C LYS A 372 18.02 1.84 -17.03
N SER A 373 18.56 1.19 -16.00
CA SER A 373 19.33 -0.05 -16.14
C SER A 373 18.46 -1.20 -16.67
N LEU A 374 17.21 -1.35 -16.18
CA LEU A 374 16.23 -2.31 -16.72
C LEU A 374 15.94 -2.09 -18.20
N VAL A 375 15.72 -0.83 -18.61
CA VAL A 375 15.51 -0.48 -20.03
C VAL A 375 16.73 -0.82 -20.88
N ALA A 376 17.92 -0.45 -20.43
CA ALA A 376 19.17 -0.73 -21.15
C ALA A 376 19.40 -2.23 -21.30
N TRP A 377 19.15 -3.01 -20.24
CA TRP A 377 19.24 -4.46 -20.27
C TRP A 377 18.26 -5.09 -21.26
N LYS A 378 16.98 -4.69 -21.24
CA LYS A 378 15.98 -5.25 -22.16
C LYS A 378 16.29 -4.92 -23.63
N LYS A 379 16.80 -3.72 -23.91
CA LYS A 379 17.25 -3.34 -25.26
C LYS A 379 18.37 -4.23 -25.75
N LYS A 380 19.37 -4.50 -24.91
CA LYS A 380 20.48 -5.42 -25.25
C LYS A 380 19.97 -6.83 -25.54
N MET A 381 19.02 -7.33 -24.74
CA MET A 381 18.42 -8.65 -24.95
C MET A 381 17.55 -8.75 -26.21
N SER A 382 16.99 -7.64 -26.69
CA SER A 382 16.12 -7.64 -27.88
C SER A 382 16.91 -7.43 -29.18
N ALA A 383 18.19 -7.06 -29.07
CA ALA A 383 19.12 -6.90 -30.19
C ALA A 383 19.98 -8.16 -30.44
N LEU A 384 19.90 -9.14 -29.53
CA LEU A 384 20.43 -10.49 -29.65
C LEU A 384 19.32 -11.41 -30.12
#